data_AF-A0A8I5ZYV0-F1
#
_entry.id   AF-A0A8I5ZYV0-F1
#
_cell.length_a   1.000
_cell.length_b   1.000
_cell.length_c   1.000
_cell.angle_alpha   90.00
_cell.angle_beta   90.00
_cell.angle_gamma   90.00
#
_symmetry.space_group_name_H-M   'P 1'
#
loop_
_entity.id
_entity.type
_entity.pdbx_description
1 polymer ?
#
loop_
_entity_poly.entity_id
_entity_poly.type
_entity_poly.pdbx_seq_one_letter_code
_entity_poly.pdbx_strand_id
1 'polypeptide(L)'
;MGHDFRMQEGLQDERAETMGYRVELSSEGILDDIKEDKQITEAEKNEHLQNLQLLILSNELFQAWDENKRSHNDIIYNENMWKGHDKYKALWQIRQGNTKQHTCQFKAM
;
A
#
# COMPACT_ATOMS: atom_id res chain seq x y z
N MET A 1 21.53 3.27 -18.28
CA MET A 1 22.58 3.26 -17.24
C MET A 1 22.36 1.97 -16.45
N GLY A 2 23.12 0.92 -16.77
CA GLY A 2 22.97 -0.39 -16.11
C GLY A 2 23.73 -0.40 -14.80
N HIS A 3 23.06 -0.73 -13.70
CA HIS A 3 23.72 -0.91 -12.40
C HIS A 3 24.38 -2.29 -12.37
N ASP A 4 25.72 -2.30 -12.42
CA ASP A 4 26.54 -3.48 -12.16
C ASP A 4 26.40 -3.87 -10.68
N PHE A 5 25.89 -5.07 -10.43
CA PHE A 5 25.87 -5.66 -9.10
C PHE A 5 27.26 -6.25 -8.80
N ARG A 6 28.06 -5.55 -8.00
CA ARG A 6 29.32 -6.07 -7.48
C ARG A 6 29.04 -6.94 -6.24
N MET A 7 29.03 -8.26 -6.44
CA MET A 7 29.10 -9.23 -5.32
C MET A 7 30.51 -9.14 -4.69
N GLN A 8 30.58 -8.87 -3.38
CA GLN A 8 31.84 -8.88 -2.63
C GLN A 8 31.81 -10.07 -1.66
N GLU A 9 32.57 -11.12 -1.97
CA GLU A 9 32.75 -12.28 -1.10
C GLU A 9 33.69 -11.92 0.06
N GLY A 10 33.16 -11.89 1.29
CA GLY A 10 33.91 -11.69 2.53
C GLY A 10 33.72 -12.89 3.46
N LEU A 11 34.84 -13.48 3.87
CA LEU A 11 35.02 -14.70 4.65
C LEU A 11 34.68 -14.55 6.16
N GLN A 12 34.25 -15.67 6.77
CA GLN A 12 34.21 -16.05 8.21
C GLN A 12 33.02 -15.57 9.07
N ASP A 13 32.11 -16.46 9.48
CA ASP A 13 32.19 -17.29 10.71
C ASP A 13 30.93 -18.19 10.85
N GLU A 14 31.09 -19.33 11.50
CA GLU A 14 30.26 -20.53 11.51
C GLU A 14 28.96 -20.38 12.34
N ARG A 15 27.80 -20.11 11.70
CA ARG A 15 26.48 -20.33 12.30
C ARG A 15 25.37 -20.54 11.26
N ALA A 16 25.01 -21.82 11.08
CA ALA A 16 23.73 -22.34 10.60
C ALA A 16 23.06 -21.69 9.37
N GLU A 17 23.26 -22.33 8.22
CA GLU A 17 22.30 -22.54 7.11
C GLU A 17 21.09 -21.59 7.06
N THR A 18 21.29 -20.42 6.47
CA THR A 18 20.26 -19.79 5.64
C THR A 18 21.01 -19.29 4.42
N MET A 19 20.85 -19.98 3.29
CA MET A 19 21.47 -19.58 2.01
C MET A 19 20.82 -18.27 1.55
N GLY A 20 21.23 -17.18 2.19
CA GLY A 20 20.59 -15.88 2.15
C GLY A 20 21.13 -15.06 1.00
N TYR A 21 20.35 -14.98 -0.07
CA TYR A 21 20.52 -13.96 -1.10
C TYR A 21 20.20 -12.59 -0.47
N ARG A 22 21.17 -12.00 0.21
CA ARG A 22 21.03 -10.66 0.80
C ARG A 22 21.58 -9.63 -0.17
N VAL A 23 20.72 -8.71 -0.60
CA VAL A 23 21.11 -7.53 -1.36
C VAL A 23 21.05 -6.34 -0.42
N GLU A 24 22.14 -5.60 -0.30
CA GLU A 24 22.12 -4.29 0.33
C GLU A 24 21.54 -3.28 -0.67
N LEU A 25 20.46 -2.61 -0.28
CA LEU A 25 19.87 -1.54 -1.07
C LEU A 25 20.71 -0.27 -0.87
N SER A 26 21.12 0.35 -1.98
CA SER A 26 21.78 1.66 -1.92
C SER A 26 20.80 2.71 -1.38
N SER A 27 21.25 3.51 -0.42
CA SER A 27 20.46 4.63 0.13
C SER A 27 20.43 5.86 -0.79
N GLU A 28 21.20 5.83 -1.88
CA GLU A 28 21.33 6.93 -2.85
C GLU A 28 19.98 7.16 -3.56
N GLY A 29 19.26 8.22 -3.16
CA GLY A 29 17.98 8.63 -3.78
C GLY A 29 16.74 8.55 -2.89
N ILE A 30 16.84 8.05 -1.65
CA ILE A 30 15.71 7.95 -0.70
C ILE A 30 15.28 9.33 -0.16
N LEU A 31 15.99 10.40 -0.50
CA LEU A 31 15.73 11.77 -0.02
C LEU A 31 14.40 12.39 -0.51
N ASP A 32 13.68 11.74 -1.44
CA ASP A 32 12.43 12.20 -2.02
C ASP A 32 11.21 11.29 -1.69
N ASP A 33 11.39 10.30 -0.81
CA ASP A 33 10.65 9.02 -0.85
C ASP A 33 9.29 8.97 -0.12
N ILE A 34 8.71 10.12 0.24
CA ILE A 34 7.35 10.17 0.78
C ILE A 34 6.46 11.10 -0.05
N LYS A 35 6.63 11.08 -1.38
CA LYS A 35 5.71 11.77 -2.30
C LYS A 35 4.29 11.20 -2.23
N GLU A 36 4.15 9.93 -1.83
CA GLU A 36 2.86 9.25 -1.70
C GLU A 36 1.99 9.83 -0.58
N ASP A 37 2.57 10.32 0.53
CA ASP A 37 1.80 10.81 1.68
C ASP A 37 1.00 12.09 1.39
N LYS A 38 1.31 12.77 0.28
CA LYS A 38 0.56 13.95 -0.20
C LYS A 38 -0.33 13.64 -1.40
N GLN A 39 -0.37 12.39 -1.86
CA GLN A 39 -1.23 12.02 -2.97
C GLN A 39 -2.66 11.91 -2.49
N ILE A 40 -3.55 12.58 -3.22
CA ILE A 40 -4.99 12.54 -3.08
C ILE A 40 -5.50 11.63 -4.19
N THR A 41 -6.54 10.82 -3.92
CA THR A 41 -7.09 9.90 -4.92
C THR A 41 -7.57 10.69 -6.15
N GLU A 42 -7.46 10.17 -7.36
CA GLU A 42 -7.91 10.91 -8.57
C GLU A 42 -9.38 11.34 -8.47
N ALA A 43 -10.21 10.56 -7.78
CA ALA A 43 -11.60 10.88 -7.46
C ALA A 43 -11.74 12.16 -6.61
N GLU A 44 -10.81 12.41 -5.71
CA GLU A 44 -10.70 13.64 -4.92
C GLU A 44 -9.90 14.75 -5.63
N LYS A 45 -9.18 14.46 -6.72
CA LYS A 45 -8.57 15.52 -7.57
C LYS A 45 -9.57 16.08 -8.57
N ASN A 46 -10.45 15.23 -9.08
CA ASN A 46 -11.53 15.56 -10.00
C ASN A 46 -12.89 15.40 -9.30
N GLU A 47 -13.02 15.99 -8.11
CA GLU A 47 -14.13 15.79 -7.15
C GLU A 47 -15.51 15.82 -7.79
N HIS A 48 -15.75 16.76 -8.70
CA HIS A 48 -17.11 16.91 -9.22
C HIS A 48 -17.45 15.85 -10.27
N LEU A 49 -16.58 15.67 -11.27
CA LEU A 49 -16.88 14.85 -12.44
C LEU A 49 -16.76 13.36 -12.13
N GLN A 50 -15.73 12.95 -11.37
CA GLN A 50 -15.55 11.55 -11.02
C GLN A 50 -16.56 11.07 -9.98
N ASN A 51 -16.85 11.87 -8.93
CA ASN A 51 -17.87 11.47 -7.96
C ASN A 51 -19.26 11.39 -8.62
N LEU A 52 -19.61 12.33 -9.51
CA LEU A 52 -20.88 12.26 -10.22
C LEU A 52 -20.95 11.04 -11.15
N GLN A 53 -19.91 10.79 -11.96
CA GLN A 53 -19.87 9.62 -12.85
C GLN A 53 -19.89 8.30 -12.09
N LEU A 54 -19.10 8.17 -11.03
CA LEU A 54 -19.07 6.97 -10.19
C LEU A 54 -20.40 6.78 -9.45
N LEU A 55 -21.05 7.85 -8.97
CA LEU A 55 -22.36 7.77 -8.34
C LEU A 55 -23.43 7.32 -9.33
N ILE A 56 -23.40 7.83 -10.56
CA ILE A 56 -24.31 7.41 -11.63
C ILE A 56 -24.11 5.92 -11.93
N LEU A 57 -22.87 5.50 -12.19
CA LEU A 57 -22.54 4.09 -12.47
C LEU A 57 -22.90 3.19 -11.29
N SER A 58 -22.65 3.62 -10.05
CA SER A 58 -23.01 2.89 -8.84
C SER A 58 -24.52 2.70 -8.75
N ASN A 59 -25.32 3.73 -9.05
CA ASN A 59 -26.78 3.65 -9.03
C ASN A 59 -27.34 2.78 -10.16
N GLU A 60 -26.75 2.81 -11.36
CA GLU A 60 -27.11 1.93 -12.48
C GLU A 60 -26.81 0.46 -12.16
N LEU A 61 -25.64 0.19 -11.59
CA LEU A 61 -25.24 -1.16 -11.20
C LEU A 61 -26.04 -1.69 -10.00
N PHE A 62 -26.41 -0.81 -9.05
CA PHE A 62 -27.22 -1.18 -7.89
C PHE A 62 -28.58 -1.76 -8.30
N GLN A 63 -29.18 -1.28 -9.40
CA GLN A 63 -30.43 -1.83 -9.93
C GLN A 63 -30.29 -3.28 -10.42
N ALA A 64 -29.10 -3.67 -10.88
CA ALA A 64 -28.81 -5.04 -11.33
C ALA A 64 -28.17 -5.91 -10.23
N TRP A 65 -27.99 -5.37 -9.02
CA TRP A 65 -27.22 -6.03 -7.96
C TRP A 65 -28.08 -7.05 -7.20
N ASP A 66 -27.63 -8.30 -7.18
CA ASP A 66 -28.14 -9.34 -6.29
C ASP A 66 -27.34 -9.34 -4.98
N GLU A 67 -27.98 -8.90 -3.89
CA GLU A 67 -27.41 -8.82 -2.53
C GLU A 67 -26.83 -10.17 -2.06
N ASN A 68 -27.37 -11.29 -2.55
CA ASN A 68 -26.96 -12.64 -2.13
C ASN A 68 -25.61 -13.07 -2.71
N LYS A 69 -25.08 -12.34 -3.69
CA LYS A 69 -23.81 -12.67 -4.37
C LYS A 69 -22.65 -11.79 -3.91
N ARG A 70 -22.80 -11.09 -2.79
CA ARG A 70 -21.74 -10.26 -2.23
C ARG A 70 -20.52 -11.10 -1.83
N SER A 71 -19.38 -10.71 -2.38
CA SER A 71 -18.06 -11.21 -1.97
C SER A 71 -17.67 -10.59 -0.64
N HIS A 72 -16.79 -11.27 0.12
CA HIS A 72 -16.19 -10.69 1.33
C HIS A 72 -15.48 -9.36 1.06
N ASN A 73 -14.87 -9.22 -0.13
CA ASN A 73 -14.22 -7.98 -0.55
C ASN A 73 -15.21 -6.83 -0.74
N ASP A 74 -16.47 -7.11 -1.13
CA ASP A 74 -17.50 -6.08 -1.29
C ASP A 74 -17.92 -5.51 0.07
N ILE A 75 -17.96 -6.38 1.09
CA ILE A 75 -18.21 -5.97 2.48
C ILE A 75 -17.09 -5.07 2.97
N ILE A 76 -15.83 -5.48 2.77
CA ILE A 76 -14.65 -4.67 3.15
C ILE A 76 -14.64 -3.33 2.42
N TYR A 77 -14.94 -3.33 1.12
CA TYR A 77 -14.99 -2.10 0.32
C TYR A 77 -16.05 -1.14 0.86
N ASN A 78 -17.26 -1.64 1.13
CA ASN A 78 -18.32 -0.85 1.73
C ASN A 78 -17.87 -0.31 3.09
N GLU A 79 -17.33 -1.13 3.99
CA GLU A 79 -16.82 -0.64 5.28
C GLU A 79 -15.75 0.45 5.14
N ASN A 80 -14.85 0.33 4.17
CA ASN A 80 -13.82 1.32 3.88
C ASN A 80 -14.43 2.63 3.38
N MET A 81 -15.40 2.57 2.46
CA MET A 81 -16.13 3.75 1.98
C MET A 81 -16.88 4.45 3.11
N TRP A 82 -17.59 3.69 3.96
CA TRP A 82 -18.36 4.22 5.08
C TRP A 82 -17.48 4.91 6.13
N LYS A 83 -16.26 4.42 6.34
CA LYS A 83 -15.24 5.05 7.19
C LYS A 83 -14.50 6.21 6.51
N GLY A 84 -14.70 6.42 5.20
CA GLY A 84 -13.97 7.43 4.42
C GLY A 84 -12.49 7.10 4.21
N HIS A 85 -12.12 5.82 4.26
CA HIS A 85 -10.76 5.38 3.92
C HIS A 85 -10.58 5.40 2.40
N ASP A 86 -9.58 6.14 1.95
CA ASP A 86 -9.04 6.00 0.60
C ASP A 86 -7.65 5.34 0.63
N LYS A 87 -7.15 4.98 -0.55
CA LYS A 87 -5.87 4.27 -0.71
C LYS A 87 -4.70 5.02 -0.07
N TYR A 88 -4.62 6.33 -0.27
CA TYR A 88 -3.49 7.14 0.17
C TYR A 88 -3.60 7.54 1.65
N LYS A 89 -4.80 7.83 2.16
CA LYS A 89 -5.06 8.01 3.60
C LYS A 89 -4.74 6.76 4.39
N ALA A 90 -5.09 5.57 3.88
CA ALA A 90 -4.74 4.31 4.53
C ALA A 90 -3.22 4.10 4.55
N LEU A 91 -2.52 4.33 3.44
CA LEU A 91 -1.04 4.25 3.38
C LEU A 91 -0.37 5.23 4.34
N TRP A 92 -0.84 6.48 4.38
CA TRP A 92 -0.36 7.49 5.30
C TRP A 92 -0.57 7.07 6.76
N GLN A 93 -1.76 6.54 7.10
CA GLN A 93 -2.09 6.07 8.46
C GLN A 93 -1.18 4.93 8.91
N ILE A 94 -0.99 3.88 8.09
CA ILE A 94 -0.16 2.72 8.46
C ILE A 94 1.33 3.07 8.56
N ARG A 95 1.78 4.17 7.93
CA ARG A 95 3.16 4.64 7.99
C ARG A 95 3.40 5.56 9.19
N GLN A 96 2.37 6.04 9.87
CA GLN A 96 2.53 6.89 11.05
C GLN A 96 3.27 6.15 12.17
N GLY A 97 4.33 6.75 12.69
CA GLY A 97 5.16 6.18 13.74
C GLY A 97 6.57 5.88 13.27
N ASN A 98 7.37 5.28 14.15
CA ASN A 98 8.75 4.92 13.84
C ASN A 98 8.88 3.45 13.40
N THR A 99 9.98 3.12 12.73
CA THR A 99 10.27 1.76 12.24
C THR A 99 10.19 0.69 13.33
N LYS A 100 10.55 1.04 14.59
CA LYS A 100 10.49 0.11 15.72
C LYS A 100 9.04 -0.21 16.10
N GLN A 101 8.15 0.78 16.11
CA GLN A 101 6.72 0.58 16.36
C GLN A 101 6.10 -0.30 15.30
N HIS A 102 6.38 -0.03 14.02
CA HIS A 102 5.90 -0.84 12.89
C HIS A 102 6.38 -2.29 12.99
N THR A 103 7.67 -2.50 13.26
CA THR A 103 8.24 -3.84 13.47
C THR A 103 7.63 -4.54 14.69
N CYS A 104 7.36 -3.79 15.76
CA CYS A 104 6.75 -4.33 16.97
C CYS A 104 5.29 -4.75 16.73
N GLN A 105 4.48 -3.90 16.08
CA GLN A 105 3.10 -4.22 15.70
C GLN A 105 3.05 -5.45 14.79
N PHE A 106 3.93 -5.53 13.79
CA PHE A 106 4.03 -6.67 12.90
C PHE A 106 4.35 -7.98 13.64
N LYS A 107 5.22 -7.95 14.65
CA LYS A 107 5.55 -9.12 15.48
C LYS A 107 4.43 -9.52 16.45
N ALA A 108 3.48 -8.63 16.71
CA ALA A 108 2.37 -8.85 17.62
C ALA A 108 1.10 -9.38 16.93
N MET A 109 1.08 -9.40 15.59
CA MET A 109 0.06 -10.03 14.75
C MET A 109 0.39 -11.50 14.51
#